data_AF-A0A0D2LHQ3-F1
#
_entry.id   AF-A0A0D2LHQ3-F1
#
_cell.length_a   1.000
_cell.length_b   1.000
_cell.length_c   1.000
_cell.angle_alpha   90.00
_cell.angle_beta   90.00
_cell.angle_gamma   90.00
#
_symmetry.space_group_name_H-M   'P 1'
#
loop_
_entity.id
_entity.type
_entity.pdbx_description
1 polymer ?
#
loop_
_entity_poly.entity_id
_entity_poly.type
_entity_poly.pdbx_seq_one_letter_code
_entity_poly.pdbx_strand_id
1 'polypeptide(L)'
;MEEHYKARGIELNEARLRMAALPSPADEVLFTPGLWVPLAVVDRVYVLPGIPRLFQAMVSAHQDRFVGPLSSTRLLYTHLGEGDVADPLAEVAKAHTGVSIGSYPNTASGDAADAYKVKLAFTSRDAGALDAALAAARAALPETFELDAAATQ
;
A
#
# COMPACT_ATOMS: atom_id res chain seq x y z
N MET A 1 -1.70 23.75 14.50
CA MET A 1 -1.54 22.87 15.69
C MET A 1 -2.29 23.42 16.91
N GLU A 2 -2.08 24.67 17.31
CA GLU A 2 -2.75 25.27 18.48
C GLU A 2 -4.27 25.22 18.40
N GLU A 3 -4.83 25.60 17.25
CA GLU A 3 -6.27 25.58 17.00
C GLU A 3 -6.88 24.16 17.13
N HIS A 4 -6.16 23.13 16.68
CA HIS A 4 -6.59 21.74 16.79
C HIS A 4 -6.65 21.27 18.25
N TYR A 5 -5.66 21.62 19.07
CA TYR A 5 -5.65 21.25 20.49
C TYR A 5 -6.68 22.05 21.30
N LYS A 6 -6.83 23.34 21.00
CA LYS A 6 -7.86 24.20 21.60
C LYS A 6 -9.28 23.71 21.30
N ALA A 7 -9.56 23.31 20.06
CA ALA A 7 -10.84 22.72 19.66
C ALA A 7 -11.17 21.41 20.41
N ARG A 8 -10.16 20.72 20.95
CA ARG A 8 -10.31 19.49 21.73
C ARG A 8 -10.25 19.72 23.25
N GLY A 9 -10.11 20.96 23.70
CA GLY A 9 -9.97 21.30 25.12
C GLY A 9 -8.68 20.76 25.76
N ILE A 10 -7.65 20.49 24.95
CA ILE A 10 -6.39 19.90 25.40
C ILE A 10 -5.33 21.01 25.45
N GLU A 11 -4.65 21.15 26.59
CA GLU A 11 -3.56 22.12 26.75
C GLU A 11 -2.32 21.72 25.95
N LEU A 12 -1.59 22.67 25.37
CA LEU A 12 -0.33 22.41 24.71
C LEU A 12 0.79 22.24 25.74
N ASN A 13 1.43 21.08 25.75
CA ASN A 13 2.60 20.81 26.57
C ASN A 13 3.89 20.83 25.72
N GLU A 14 5.05 20.82 26.36
CA GLU A 14 6.35 20.85 25.68
C GLU A 14 6.53 19.68 24.69
N ALA A 15 6.01 18.50 25.01
CA ALA A 15 6.07 17.34 24.13
C ALA A 15 5.27 17.57 22.81
N ARG A 16 4.12 18.24 22.89
CA ARG A 16 3.30 18.60 21.73
C ARG A 16 3.95 19.73 20.92
N LEU A 17 4.59 20.69 21.57
CA LEU A 17 5.37 21.73 20.90
C LEU A 17 6.55 21.15 20.10
N ARG A 18 7.21 20.10 20.61
CA ARG A 18 8.26 19.40 19.85
C ARG A 18 7.77 18.78 18.54
N MET A 19 6.47 18.50 18.40
CA MET A 19 5.90 18.03 17.12
C MET A 19 5.86 19.13 16.04
N ALA A 20 6.05 20.39 16.42
CA ALA A 20 6.22 21.51 15.50
C ALA A 20 7.70 21.76 15.14
N ALA A 21 8.65 21.05 15.77
CA ALA A 21 10.05 21.10 15.39
C ALA A 21 10.25 20.28 14.12
N LEU A 22 10.49 20.97 13.02
CA LEU A 22 10.77 20.38 11.71
C LEU A 22 12.28 20.39 11.45
N PRO A 23 12.80 19.45 10.62
CA PRO A 23 14.20 19.45 10.22
C PRO A 23 14.59 20.81 9.60
N SER A 24 15.81 21.26 9.90
CA SER A 24 16.38 22.49 9.33
C SER A 24 17.72 22.18 8.66
N PRO A 25 17.91 22.58 7.39
CA PRO A 25 16.93 23.24 6.53
C PRO A 25 15.82 22.27 6.08
N ALA A 26 14.58 22.74 6.03
CA ALA A 26 13.52 22.11 5.24
C ALA A 26 13.40 22.89 3.93
N ASP A 27 13.39 22.18 2.80
CA ASP A 27 13.17 22.79 1.49
C ASP A 27 11.73 23.30 1.39
N GLU A 28 10.78 22.51 1.89
CA GLU A 28 9.35 22.84 1.88
C GLU A 28 8.63 22.31 3.13
N VAL A 29 7.61 23.06 3.56
CA VAL A 29 6.65 22.64 4.58
C VAL A 29 5.24 22.82 4.00
N LEU A 30 4.52 21.72 3.83
CA LEU A 30 3.21 21.68 3.19
C LEU A 30 2.12 21.41 4.22
N PHE A 31 0.98 22.08 4.05
CA PHE A 31 -0.20 21.91 4.89
C PHE A 31 -1.33 21.26 4.09
N THR A 32 -1.91 20.20 4.64
CA THR A 32 -3.06 19.52 4.05
C THR A 32 -4.34 19.97 4.76
N PRO A 33 -5.38 20.43 4.02
CA PRO A 33 -6.66 20.80 4.63
C PRO A 33 -7.22 19.67 5.51
N GLY A 34 -7.65 20.02 6.72
CA GLY A 34 -8.20 19.06 7.69
C GLY A 34 -7.16 18.26 8.48
N LEU A 35 -5.86 18.39 8.19
CA LEU A 35 -4.79 17.80 8.99
C LEU A 35 -4.09 18.86 9.84
N TRP A 36 -3.84 18.53 11.11
CA TRP A 36 -3.12 19.43 12.03
C TRP A 36 -1.61 19.25 12.01
N VAL A 37 -1.13 18.22 11.30
CA VAL A 37 0.28 17.88 11.12
C VAL A 37 0.75 18.34 9.73
N PRO A 38 1.93 18.97 9.61
CA PRO A 38 2.50 19.33 8.33
C PRO A 38 3.25 18.16 7.67
N LEU A 39 3.52 18.29 6.38
CA LEU A 39 4.47 17.48 5.62
C LEU A 39 5.76 18.28 5.45
N ALA A 40 6.89 17.78 5.94
CA ALA A 40 8.20 18.39 5.72
C ALA A 40 8.95 17.67 4.59
N VAL A 41 9.59 18.44 3.73
CA VAL A 41 10.41 17.93 2.61
C VAL A 41 11.84 18.41 2.77
N VAL A 42 12.79 17.47 2.71
CA VAL A 42 14.24 17.74 2.77
C VAL A 42 14.93 16.86 1.74
N ASP A 43 15.61 17.42 0.75
CA ASP A 43 16.35 16.66 -0.29
C ASP A 43 15.51 15.54 -0.93
N ARG A 44 14.23 15.83 -1.24
CA ARG A 44 13.22 14.86 -1.75
C ARG A 44 12.84 13.73 -0.78
N VAL A 45 13.21 13.84 0.48
CA VAL A 45 12.73 13.01 1.58
C VAL A 45 11.45 13.62 2.16
N TYR A 46 10.37 12.86 2.16
CA TYR A 46 9.07 13.27 2.68
C TYR A 46 8.86 12.72 4.09
N VAL A 47 8.71 13.60 5.08
CA VAL A 47 8.44 13.23 6.46
C VAL A 47 6.93 13.16 6.67
N LEU A 48 6.39 11.94 6.70
CA LEU A 48 4.97 11.65 6.82
C LEU A 48 4.57 11.23 8.25
N PRO A 49 3.32 11.45 8.67
CA PRO A 49 2.85 11.06 9.99
C PRO A 49 2.76 9.53 10.13
N GLY A 50 3.10 9.01 11.30
CA GLY A 50 3.03 7.56 11.58
C GLY A 50 1.60 7.01 11.79
N ILE A 51 0.58 7.87 11.91
CA ILE A 51 -0.82 7.42 12.05
C ILE A 51 -1.37 7.08 10.67
N PRO A 52 -1.79 5.82 10.40
CA PRO A 52 -2.16 5.37 9.05
C PRO A 52 -3.20 6.25 8.34
N ARG A 53 -4.24 6.70 9.06
CA ARG A 53 -5.27 7.58 8.49
C ARG A 53 -4.70 8.94 8.04
N LEU A 54 -3.80 9.52 8.83
CA LEU A 54 -3.17 10.80 8.48
C LEU A 54 -2.21 10.62 7.30
N PHE A 55 -1.46 9.52 7.30
CA PHE A 55 -0.56 9.15 6.21
C PHE A 55 -1.33 9.07 4.89
N GLN A 56 -2.43 8.29 4.85
CA GLN A 56 -3.24 8.12 3.66
C GLN A 56 -3.81 9.45 3.16
N ALA A 57 -4.39 10.25 4.05
CA ALA A 57 -4.93 11.56 3.70
C ALA A 57 -3.85 12.51 3.13
N MET A 58 -2.65 12.49 3.72
CA MET A 58 -1.55 13.34 3.30
C MET A 58 -0.96 12.91 1.96
N VAL A 59 -0.75 11.61 1.75
CA VAL A 59 -0.30 11.07 0.44
C VAL A 59 -1.33 11.38 -0.63
N SER A 60 -2.63 11.16 -0.37
CA SER A 60 -3.71 11.46 -1.31
C SER A 60 -3.79 12.95 -1.68
N ALA A 61 -3.51 13.85 -0.75
CA ALA A 61 -3.54 15.30 -1.00
C ALA A 61 -2.36 15.80 -1.84
N HIS A 62 -1.24 15.06 -1.88
CA HIS A 62 0.01 15.45 -2.56
C HIS A 62 0.45 14.40 -3.60
N GLN A 63 -0.49 13.66 -4.19
CA GLN A 63 -0.20 12.57 -5.14
C GLN A 63 0.60 13.04 -6.35
N ASP A 64 0.34 14.26 -6.81
CA ASP A 64 1.03 14.93 -7.92
C ASP A 64 2.54 15.10 -7.69
N ARG A 65 2.99 15.05 -6.43
CA ARG A 65 4.41 15.16 -6.07
C ARG A 65 5.14 13.82 -6.12
N PHE A 66 4.42 12.71 -6.06
CA PHE A 66 4.96 11.35 -6.13
C PHE A 66 4.98 10.86 -7.58
N VAL A 67 5.81 11.50 -8.40
CA VAL A 67 5.99 11.13 -9.80
C VAL A 67 7.02 10.02 -9.95
N GLY A 68 6.69 8.99 -10.72
CA GLY A 68 7.56 7.86 -10.98
C GLY A 68 6.97 6.94 -12.04
N PRO A 69 7.73 5.94 -12.52
CA PRO A 69 7.20 4.93 -13.42
C PRO A 69 6.03 4.21 -12.74
N LEU A 70 4.85 4.35 -13.32
CA LEU A 70 3.63 3.70 -12.83
C LEU A 70 3.75 2.19 -13.05
N SER A 71 3.54 1.42 -11.99
CA SER A 71 3.35 -0.03 -12.05
C SER A 71 1.95 -0.37 -11.58
N SER A 72 1.28 -1.24 -12.30
CA SER A 72 -0.03 -1.78 -11.93
C SER A 72 0.16 -3.09 -11.17
N THR A 73 -0.56 -3.23 -10.06
CA THR A 73 -0.64 -4.48 -9.31
C THR A 73 -2.04 -5.07 -9.44
N ARG A 74 -2.11 -6.37 -9.75
CA ARG A 74 -3.36 -7.15 -9.79
C ARG A 74 -3.23 -8.33 -8.83
N LEU A 75 -4.35 -8.69 -8.21
CA LEU A 75 -4.40 -9.68 -7.16
C LEU A 75 -5.25 -10.87 -7.59
N LEU A 76 -4.74 -12.08 -7.37
CA LEU A 76 -5.52 -13.32 -7.41
C LEU A 76 -5.47 -13.97 -6.02
N TYR A 77 -6.49 -14.74 -5.70
CA TYR A 77 -6.64 -15.43 -4.43
C TYR A 77 -6.93 -16.90 -4.70
N THR A 78 -6.50 -17.77 -3.79
CA THR A 78 -6.74 -19.21 -3.91
C THR A 78 -6.91 -19.86 -2.54
N HIS A 79 -7.63 -20.99 -2.51
CA HIS A 79 -7.76 -21.86 -1.33
C HIS A 79 -6.74 -23.02 -1.32
N LEU A 80 -5.84 -23.05 -2.29
CA LEU A 80 -4.72 -23.99 -2.35
C LEU A 80 -3.67 -23.69 -1.26
N GLY A 81 -2.92 -24.70 -0.83
CA GLY A 81 -1.82 -24.52 0.10
C GLY A 81 -0.61 -23.86 -0.57
N GLU A 82 0.28 -23.24 0.21
CA GLU A 82 1.47 -22.58 -0.33
C GLU A 82 2.36 -23.54 -1.13
N GLY A 83 2.50 -24.79 -0.69
CA GLY A 83 3.25 -25.81 -1.41
C GLY A 83 2.66 -26.18 -2.77
N ASP A 84 1.33 -26.16 -2.90
CA ASP A 84 0.64 -26.48 -4.16
C ASP A 84 0.77 -25.35 -5.18
N VAL A 85 0.94 -24.12 -4.70
CA VAL A 85 1.04 -22.93 -5.54
C VAL A 85 2.49 -22.61 -5.94
N ALA A 86 3.47 -23.00 -5.11
CA ALA A 86 4.87 -22.62 -5.28
C ALA A 86 5.45 -23.00 -6.66
N ASP A 87 5.35 -24.28 -7.05
CA ASP A 87 5.94 -24.76 -8.30
C ASP A 87 5.25 -24.19 -9.55
N PRO A 88 3.90 -24.22 -9.68
CA PRO A 88 3.23 -23.60 -10.82
C PRO A 88 3.51 -22.10 -10.93
N LEU A 89 3.54 -21.39 -9.80
CA LEU A 89 3.80 -19.95 -9.79
C LEU A 89 5.25 -19.63 -10.17
N ALA A 90 6.21 -20.47 -9.77
CA ALA A 90 7.61 -20.32 -10.15
C ALA A 90 7.81 -20.49 -11.67
N GLU A 91 7.11 -21.43 -12.31
CA GLU A 91 7.15 -21.58 -13.77
C GLU A 91 6.56 -20.36 -14.49
N VAL A 92 5.44 -19.82 -14.00
CA VAL A 92 4.86 -18.57 -14.53
C VAL A 92 5.84 -17.41 -14.35
N ALA A 93 6.48 -17.29 -13.19
CA ALA A 93 7.47 -16.23 -12.94
C ALA A 93 8.68 -16.32 -13.87
N LYS A 94 9.15 -17.54 -14.19
CA LYS A 94 10.23 -17.76 -15.18
C LYS A 94 9.82 -17.37 -16.60
N ALA A 95 8.58 -17.65 -16.99
CA ALA A 95 8.06 -17.33 -18.31
C ALA A 95 7.75 -15.83 -18.48
N HIS A 96 7.46 -15.12 -17.38
CA HIS A 96 7.03 -13.72 -17.38
C HIS A 96 8.00 -12.81 -16.61
N THR A 97 9.27 -12.75 -17.04
CA THR A 97 10.33 -11.97 -16.35
C THR A 97 10.08 -10.46 -16.25
N GLY A 98 9.13 -9.92 -17.03
CA GLY A 98 8.68 -8.53 -16.95
C GLY A 98 7.63 -8.26 -15.87
N VAL A 99 7.21 -9.28 -15.11
CA VAL A 99 6.19 -9.20 -14.06
C VAL A 99 6.79 -9.69 -12.75
N SER A 100 6.71 -8.86 -11.71
CA SER A 100 7.03 -9.27 -10.34
C SER A 100 5.85 -10.06 -9.79
N ILE A 101 6.09 -11.31 -9.39
CA ILE A 101 5.06 -12.22 -8.87
C ILE A 101 5.42 -12.59 -7.43
N GLY A 102 4.48 -12.44 -6.51
CA GLY A 102 4.66 -12.82 -5.10
C GLY A 102 3.45 -13.56 -4.54
N SER A 103 3.70 -14.48 -3.61
CA SER A 103 2.68 -15.24 -2.87
C SER A 103 2.70 -14.87 -1.39
N TYR A 104 1.53 -14.63 -0.82
CA TYR A 104 1.37 -14.20 0.57
C TYR A 104 0.31 -15.08 1.25
N PRO A 105 0.68 -15.98 2.16
CA PRO A 105 -0.28 -16.78 2.89
C PRO A 105 -1.17 -15.89 3.77
N ASN A 106 -2.43 -16.26 3.90
CA ASN A 106 -3.37 -15.59 4.79
C ASN A 106 -3.08 -15.98 6.24
N THR A 107 -2.74 -14.99 7.06
CA THR A 107 -2.50 -15.19 8.51
C THR A 107 -3.63 -14.62 9.36
N ALA A 108 -4.77 -14.28 8.75
CA ALA A 108 -5.93 -13.75 9.47
C ALA A 108 -6.57 -14.83 10.36
N SER A 109 -7.31 -14.37 11.37
CA SER A 109 -8.09 -15.20 12.29
C SER A 109 -9.58 -14.84 12.19
N GLY A 110 -10.48 -15.79 12.44
CA GLY A 110 -11.93 -15.60 12.33
C GLY A 110 -12.42 -15.65 10.89
N ASP A 111 -13.54 -14.99 10.57
CA ASP A 111 -14.20 -15.08 9.25
C ASP A 111 -13.30 -14.67 8.08
N ALA A 112 -12.29 -13.82 8.32
CA ALA A 112 -11.30 -13.41 7.33
C ALA A 112 -10.26 -14.51 7.01
N ALA A 113 -10.14 -15.54 7.84
CA ALA A 113 -9.22 -16.66 7.62
C ALA A 113 -9.71 -17.59 6.49
N ASP A 114 -11.03 -17.75 6.37
CA ASP A 114 -11.65 -18.65 5.39
C ASP A 114 -11.81 -17.99 4.01
N ALA A 115 -11.60 -16.68 3.90
CA ALA A 115 -11.76 -15.94 2.66
C ALA A 115 -10.79 -16.40 1.54
N TYR A 116 -9.56 -16.78 1.91
CA TYR A 116 -8.53 -17.33 1.01
C TYR A 116 -7.38 -17.91 1.82
N LYS A 117 -6.58 -18.80 1.23
CA LYS A 117 -5.35 -19.30 1.84
C LYS A 117 -4.10 -18.56 1.37
N VAL A 118 -4.01 -18.24 0.09
CA VAL A 118 -2.85 -17.52 -0.49
C VAL A 118 -3.33 -16.39 -1.38
N LYS A 119 -2.73 -15.20 -1.21
CA LYS A 119 -2.88 -14.04 -2.09
C LYS A 119 -1.67 -13.97 -3.01
N LEU A 120 -1.94 -13.90 -4.31
CA LEU A 120 -0.96 -13.79 -5.37
C LEU A 120 -0.98 -12.37 -5.91
N ALA A 121 0.16 -11.70 -5.87
CA ALA A 121 0.32 -10.33 -6.35
C ALA A 121 1.19 -10.31 -7.60
N PHE A 122 0.66 -9.71 -8.67
CA PHE A 122 1.33 -9.55 -9.95
C PHE A 122 1.52 -8.05 -10.18
N THR A 123 2.77 -7.59 -10.31
CA THR A 123 3.10 -6.18 -10.49
C THR A 123 3.94 -6.00 -11.75
N SER A 124 3.50 -5.13 -12.66
CA SER A 124 4.27 -4.76 -13.85
C SER A 124 3.97 -3.34 -14.31
N ARG A 125 4.89 -2.78 -15.11
CA ARG A 125 4.71 -1.51 -15.83
C ARG A 125 4.04 -1.70 -17.19
N ASP A 126 4.02 -2.95 -17.69
CA ASP A 126 3.40 -3.32 -18.95
C ASP A 126 2.07 -4.04 -18.66
N ALA A 127 0.97 -3.42 -19.07
CA ALA A 127 -0.37 -3.97 -18.89
C ALA A 127 -0.59 -5.28 -19.67
N GLY A 128 -0.02 -5.40 -20.87
CA GLY A 128 -0.11 -6.62 -21.68
C GLY A 128 0.68 -7.78 -21.08
N ALA A 129 1.88 -7.50 -20.57
CA ALA A 129 2.66 -8.50 -19.84
C ALA A 129 1.94 -8.97 -18.56
N LEU A 130 1.29 -8.04 -17.86
CA LEU A 130 0.52 -8.32 -16.65
C LEU A 130 -0.70 -9.20 -16.95
N ASP A 131 -1.48 -8.88 -17.97
CA ASP A 131 -2.65 -9.66 -18.36
C ASP A 131 -2.25 -11.07 -18.85
N ALA A 132 -1.14 -11.18 -19.57
CA ALA A 132 -0.60 -12.48 -20.00
C ALA A 132 -0.16 -13.34 -18.81
N ALA A 133 0.52 -12.75 -17.82
CA ALA A 133 0.93 -13.48 -16.61
C ALA A 133 -0.27 -13.92 -15.77
N LEU A 134 -1.31 -13.09 -15.66
CA LEU A 134 -2.55 -13.45 -14.97
C LEU A 134 -3.27 -14.61 -15.68
N ALA A 135 -3.34 -14.59 -17.01
CA ALA A 135 -3.94 -15.67 -17.78
C ALA A 135 -3.17 -16.99 -17.60
N ALA A 136 -1.84 -16.93 -17.63
CA ALA A 136 -0.99 -18.09 -17.38
C ALA A 136 -1.16 -18.64 -15.96
N ALA A 137 -1.22 -17.76 -14.95
CA ALA A 137 -1.47 -18.15 -13.56
C ALA A 137 -2.84 -18.82 -13.38
N ARG A 138 -3.90 -18.27 -14.00
CA ARG A 138 -5.25 -18.87 -13.96
C ARG A 138 -5.30 -20.24 -14.64
N ALA A 139 -4.55 -20.41 -15.73
CA ALA A 139 -4.47 -21.70 -16.43
C ALA A 139 -3.69 -22.75 -15.62
N ALA A 140 -2.63 -22.34 -14.92
CA ALA A 140 -1.81 -23.21 -14.08
C ALA A 140 -2.47 -23.54 -12.72
N LEU A 141 -3.30 -22.62 -12.21
CA LEU A 141 -3.96 -22.70 -10.91
C LEU A 141 -5.49 -22.54 -11.09
N PRO A 142 -6.22 -23.65 -11.30
CA PRO A 142 -7.64 -23.61 -11.67
C PRO A 142 -8.57 -23.08 -10.56
N GLU A 143 -8.11 -23.05 -9.31
CA GLU A 143 -8.86 -22.54 -8.14
C GLU A 143 -8.43 -21.12 -7.74
N THR A 144 -8.31 -20.23 -8.73
CA THR A 144 -7.98 -18.81 -8.51
C THR A 144 -9.16 -17.89 -8.78
N PHE A 145 -9.38 -16.92 -7.90
CA PHE A 145 -10.47 -15.95 -7.96
C PHE A 145 -10.01 -14.54 -7.58
N GLU A 146 -10.84 -13.54 -7.83
CA GLU A 146 -10.64 -12.16 -7.39
C GLU A 146 -11.56 -11.88 -6.22
N LEU A 147 -11.07 -11.13 -5.23
CA LEU A 147 -11.91 -10.59 -4.16
C LEU A 147 -12.25 -9.15 -4.51
N ASP A 148 -13.53 -8.80 -4.40
CA ASP A 148 -13.95 -7.41 -4.55
C ASP A 148 -13.35 -6.56 -3.43
N ALA A 149 -12.55 -5.56 -3.82
CA ALA A 149 -11.95 -4.59 -2.90
C ALA A 149 -13.00 -3.75 -2.13
N ALA A 150 -14.28 -3.85 -2.50
CA ALA A 150 -15.38 -3.09 -1.89
C ALA A 150 -15.93 -3.70 -0.58
N ALA A 151 -15.51 -4.89 -0.16
CA ALA A 151 -16.06 -5.57 1.02
C ALA A 151 -15.28 -5.35 2.33
N THR A 152 -14.30 -4.44 2.37
CA THR A 152 -13.55 -4.11 3.59
C THR A 152 -13.47 -2.60 3.77
N GLN A 153 -14.57 -2.00 4.21
CA GLN A 153 -14.61 -0.69 4.87
C GLN A 153 -15.49 -0.77 6.12
#